data_AF-A0A7C3U6T8-F1
#
_entry.id   AF-A0A7C3U6T8-F1
#
_cell.length_a   1.000
_cell.length_b   1.000
_cell.length_c   1.000
_cell.angle_alpha   90.00
_cell.angle_beta   90.00
_cell.angle_gamma   90.00
#
_symmetry.space_group_name_H-M   'P 1'
#
loop_
_entity.id
_entity.type
_entity.pdbx_description
1 polymer ?
#
loop_
_entity_poly.entity_id
_entity_poly.type
_entity_poly.pdbx_seq_one_letter_code
_entity_poly.pdbx_strand_id
1 'polypeptide(L)'
;MSNEVVASLLGNLIRESIVELEAPGDPERINKDHPLIIYIQRELSRKLIQSGEEEVEGLEMKIRFMLENDFESLKAILDELVYKYYRSKVFAEGPPDKFREPGRKARWAL
;
A
#
# COMPACT_ATOMS: atom_id res chain seq x y z
N MET A 1 5.84 -14.11 7.87
CA MET A 1 6.76 -12.97 7.83
C MET A 1 6.27 -11.95 8.83
N SER A 2 7.12 -11.31 9.63
CA SER A 2 6.68 -10.29 10.61
C SER A 2 6.52 -8.91 9.95
N ASN A 3 5.73 -8.01 10.55
CA ASN A 3 5.62 -6.62 10.08
C ASN A 3 6.98 -5.90 10.07
N GLU A 4 7.87 -6.31 10.96
CA GLU A 4 9.24 -5.77 11.08
C GLU A 4 10.06 -6.05 9.84
N VAL A 5 9.93 -7.25 9.26
CA VAL A 5 10.59 -7.61 8.00
C VAL A 5 10.02 -6.81 6.83
N VAL A 6 8.69 -6.64 6.76
CA VAL A 6 8.03 -5.82 5.71
C VAL A 6 8.51 -4.38 5.79
N ALA A 7 8.51 -3.79 6.98
CA ALA A 7 8.94 -2.42 7.19
C ALA A 7 10.43 -2.23 6.88
N SER A 8 11.26 -3.23 7.19
CA SER A 8 12.69 -3.21 6.88
C SER A 8 12.96 -3.31 5.37
N LEU A 9 12.31 -4.26 4.69
CA LEU A 9 12.55 -4.53 3.27
C LEU A 9 11.88 -3.53 2.34
N LEU A 10 10.66 -3.09 2.67
CA LEU A 10 9.81 -2.32 1.76
C LEU A 10 9.51 -0.91 2.29
N GLY A 11 9.94 -0.57 3.51
CA GLY A 11 9.59 0.70 4.13
C GLY A 11 9.98 1.93 3.30
N ASN A 12 11.15 1.91 2.65
CA ASN A 12 11.57 3.01 1.78
C ASN A 12 10.68 3.13 0.54
N LEU A 13 10.42 2.01 -0.14
CA LEU A 13 9.54 1.98 -1.31
C LEU A 13 8.13 2.44 -0.97
N ILE A 14 7.60 2.05 0.19
CA ILE A 14 6.28 2.47 0.66
C ILE A 14 6.24 3.98 0.92
N ARG A 15 7.30 4.57 1.48
CA ARG A 15 7.41 6.02 1.68
C ARG A 15 7.48 6.76 0.35
N GLU A 16 8.30 6.26 -0.58
CA GLU A 16 8.39 6.80 -1.94
C GLU A 16 7.02 6.76 -2.64
N SER A 17 6.32 5.61 -2.59
CA SER A 17 4.95 5.47 -3.09
C SER A 17 3.99 6.50 -2.49
N ILE A 18 4.05 6.76 -1.17
CA ILE A 18 3.19 7.77 -0.53
C ILE A 18 3.45 9.15 -1.11
N VAL A 19 4.72 9.52 -1.29
CA VAL A 19 5.13 10.82 -1.83
C VAL A 19 4.72 10.95 -3.30
N GLU A 20 5.06 9.97 -4.12
CA GLU A 20 4.79 9.95 -5.56
C GLU A 20 3.29 9.95 -5.88
N LEU A 21 2.50 9.22 -5.10
CA LEU A 21 1.05 9.16 -5.25
C LEU A 21 0.32 10.35 -4.61
N GLU A 22 1.05 11.26 -3.95
CA GLU A 22 0.51 12.34 -3.12
C GLU A 22 -0.59 11.84 -2.18
N ALA A 23 -0.33 10.69 -1.54
CA ALA A 23 -1.25 10.07 -0.61
C ALA A 23 -1.33 10.90 0.69
N PRO A 24 -2.47 10.94 1.38
CA PRO A 24 -2.67 11.73 2.59
C PRO A 24 -1.90 11.22 3.83
N GLY A 25 -1.03 10.23 3.66
CA GLY A 25 -0.19 9.67 4.72
C GLY A 25 1.04 10.52 4.98
N ASP A 26 1.54 10.49 6.22
CA ASP A 26 2.85 11.04 6.57
C ASP A 26 3.91 9.94 6.38
N PRO A 27 4.79 10.03 5.35
CA PRO A 27 5.80 9.01 5.08
C PRO A 27 6.79 8.84 6.25
N GLU A 28 7.04 9.88 7.03
CA GLU A 28 7.97 9.83 8.19
C GLU A 28 7.40 8.99 9.34
N ARG A 29 6.08 8.80 9.38
CA ARG A 29 5.39 8.01 10.41
C ARG A 29 5.25 6.52 10.07
N ILE A 30 5.74 6.10 8.90
CA ILE A 30 5.68 4.69 8.49
C ILE A 30 6.72 3.89 9.27
N ASN A 31 6.24 3.03 10.16
CA ASN A 31 7.02 2.09 10.97
C ASN A 31 6.35 0.70 10.98
N LYS A 32 6.96 -0.28 11.66
CA LYS A 32 6.47 -1.68 11.69
C LYS A 32 5.05 -1.86 12.25
N ASP A 33 4.60 -0.95 13.10
CA ASP A 33 3.28 -1.01 13.72
C ASP A 33 2.25 -0.16 12.95
N HIS A 34 2.69 0.52 11.88
CA HIS A 34 1.82 1.37 11.08
C HIS A 34 0.75 0.51 10.36
N PRO A 35 -0.54 0.88 10.40
CA PRO A 35 -1.61 0.06 9.82
C PRO A 35 -1.46 -0.20 8.32
N LEU A 36 -0.80 0.69 7.58
CA LEU A 36 -0.42 0.46 6.18
C LEU A 36 0.52 -0.73 6.01
N ILE A 37 1.52 -0.89 6.89
CA ILE A 37 2.45 -2.03 6.84
C ILE A 37 1.72 -3.34 7.07
N ILE A 38 0.84 -3.38 8.07
CA ILE A 38 0.00 -4.56 8.37
C ILE A 38 -0.91 -4.90 7.18
N TYR A 39 -1.50 -3.88 6.55
CA TYR A 39 -2.31 -4.05 5.35
C TYR A 39 -1.50 -4.61 4.18
N ILE A 40 -0.35 -4.00 3.87
CA ILE A 40 0.52 -4.42 2.77
C ILE A 40 1.00 -5.85 2.96
N GLN A 41 1.46 -6.21 4.17
CA GLN A 41 1.85 -7.58 4.49
C GLN A 41 0.74 -8.58 4.15
N ARG A 42 -0.49 -8.33 4.61
CA ARG A 42 -1.64 -9.22 4.36
C ARG A 42 -1.96 -9.34 2.88
N GLU A 43 -1.95 -8.24 2.15
CA GLU A 43 -2.27 -8.24 0.72
C GLU A 43 -1.16 -8.88 -0.12
N LEU A 44 0.11 -8.68 0.25
CA LEU A 44 1.24 -9.38 -0.38
C LEU A 44 1.17 -10.88 -0.11
N SER A 45 0.86 -11.31 1.13
CA SER A 45 0.62 -12.72 1.44
C SER A 45 -0.44 -13.31 0.50
N ARG A 46 -1.58 -12.62 0.32
CA ARG A 46 -2.66 -13.10 -0.56
C ARG A 46 -2.29 -13.15 -2.03
N LYS A 47 -1.53 -12.15 -2.52
CA LYS A 47 -1.17 -12.03 -3.94
C LYS A 47 -0.03 -12.97 -4.33
N LEU A 48 0.95 -13.16 -3.45
CA LEU A 48 2.20 -13.84 -3.78
C LEU A 48 2.26 -15.28 -3.29
N ILE A 49 1.50 -15.66 -2.27
CA ILE A 49 1.49 -17.02 -1.72
C ILE A 49 0.32 -17.78 -2.34
N GLN A 50 0.64 -18.87 -3.03
CA GLN A 50 -0.38 -19.79 -3.54
C GLN A 50 -0.76 -20.79 -2.45
N SER A 51 -2.01 -21.25 -2.45
CA SER A 51 -2.50 -22.21 -1.46
C SER A 51 -1.60 -23.46 -1.39
N GLY A 52 -0.92 -23.65 -0.25
CA GLY A 52 -0.05 -24.80 0.01
C GLY A 52 1.41 -24.48 0.36
N GLU A 53 1.87 -23.24 0.16
CA GLU A 53 3.18 -22.78 0.62
C GLU A 53 3.15 -22.35 2.10
N GLU A 54 4.21 -22.65 2.88
CA GLU A 54 4.35 -22.09 4.24
C GLU A 54 4.42 -20.56 4.16
N GLU A 55 3.38 -19.90 4.72
CA GLU A 55 3.09 -18.47 4.49
C GLU A 55 4.22 -17.50 4.90
N VAL A 56 5.17 -17.96 5.72
CA VAL A 56 6.13 -17.08 6.38
C VAL A 56 7.46 -16.98 5.65
N GLU A 57 8.08 -18.10 5.32
CA GLU A 57 9.37 -18.12 4.61
C GLU A 57 9.19 -17.84 3.11
N GLY A 58 8.09 -18.34 2.52
CA GLY A 58 7.80 -18.15 1.11
C GLY A 58 7.61 -16.68 0.73
N LEU A 59 6.99 -15.88 1.59
CA LEU A 59 6.73 -14.47 1.28
C LEU A 59 7.99 -13.60 1.32
N GLU A 60 8.81 -13.76 2.37
CA GLU A 60 10.05 -12.98 2.48
C GLU A 60 10.98 -13.31 1.32
N MET A 61 11.13 -14.61 1.01
CA MET A 61 11.96 -15.06 -0.11
C MET A 61 11.45 -14.52 -1.44
N LYS A 62 10.13 -14.55 -1.69
CA LYS A 62 9.54 -13.96 -2.90
C LYS A 62 9.77 -12.47 -3.00
N ILE A 63 9.61 -11.72 -1.90
CA ILE A 63 9.88 -10.27 -1.90
C ILE A 63 11.34 -9.98 -2.19
N ARG A 64 12.28 -10.69 -1.55
CA ARG A 64 13.72 -10.53 -1.82
C ARG A 64 14.05 -10.87 -3.27
N PHE A 65 13.50 -11.97 -3.78
CA PHE A 65 13.66 -12.36 -5.17
C PHE A 65 13.17 -11.27 -6.13
N MET A 66 11.99 -10.70 -5.89
CA MET A 66 11.46 -9.60 -6.70
C MET A 66 12.29 -8.32 -6.57
N LEU A 67 12.79 -7.97 -5.38
CA LEU A 67 13.69 -6.83 -5.21
C LEU A 67 14.95 -6.95 -6.09
N GLU A 68 15.48 -8.17 -6.24
CA GLU A 68 16.69 -8.44 -7.00
C GLU A 68 16.44 -8.62 -8.50
N ASN A 69 15.31 -9.20 -8.89
CA ASN A 69 15.07 -9.67 -10.26
C ASN A 69 13.93 -8.96 -10.99
N ASP A 70 12.98 -8.35 -10.28
CA ASP A 70 11.78 -7.74 -10.85
C ASP A 70 11.24 -6.59 -9.97
N PHE A 71 12.10 -5.59 -9.78
CA PHE A 71 11.84 -4.44 -8.92
C PHE A 71 10.61 -3.65 -9.38
N GLU A 72 10.47 -3.42 -10.69
CA GLU A 72 9.37 -2.64 -11.26
C GLU A 72 8.01 -3.27 -10.98
N SER A 73 7.89 -4.59 -11.10
CA SER A 73 6.64 -5.28 -10.76
C SER A 73 6.33 -5.18 -9.27
N LEU A 74 7.34 -5.30 -8.40
CA LEU A 74 7.15 -5.12 -6.96
C LEU A 74 6.71 -3.70 -6.62
N LYS A 75 7.36 -2.68 -7.21
CA LYS A 75 6.99 -1.27 -7.02
C LYS A 75 5.57 -1.00 -7.49
N ALA A 76 5.18 -1.50 -8.66
CA ALA A 76 3.81 -1.38 -9.17
C ALA A 76 2.77 -2.01 -8.23
N ILE A 77 3.07 -3.19 -7.66
CA ILE A 77 2.20 -3.81 -6.65
C ILE A 77 2.10 -2.93 -5.41
N LEU A 78 3.21 -2.39 -4.91
CA LEU A 78 3.22 -1.52 -3.74
C LEU A 78 2.44 -0.23 -3.98
N ASP A 79 2.61 0.42 -5.13
CA ASP A 79 1.85 1.61 -5.52
C ASP A 79 0.35 1.33 -5.55
N GLU A 80 -0.05 0.19 -6.12
CA GLU A 80 -1.45 -0.24 -6.12
C GLU A 80 -1.99 -0.39 -4.68
N LEU A 81 -1.22 -1.02 -3.79
CA LEU A 81 -1.63 -1.25 -2.40
C LEU A 81 -1.68 0.02 -1.58
N VAL A 82 -0.68 0.90 -1.69
CA VAL A 82 -0.66 2.22 -1.02
C VAL A 82 -1.84 3.05 -1.49
N TYR A 83 -2.07 3.10 -2.81
CA TYR A 83 -3.22 3.79 -3.38
C TYR A 83 -4.54 3.24 -2.85
N LYS A 84 -4.74 1.91 -2.85
CA LYS A 84 -5.97 1.28 -2.33
C LYS A 84 -6.19 1.57 -0.85
N TYR A 85 -5.14 1.47 -0.04
CA TYR A 85 -5.21 1.73 1.39
C TYR A 85 -5.72 3.15 1.65
N TYR A 86 -5.04 4.17 1.11
CA TYR A 86 -5.42 5.55 1.35
C TYR A 86 -6.71 5.94 0.63
N ARG A 87 -6.97 5.41 -0.56
CA ARG A 87 -8.26 5.58 -1.23
C ARG A 87 -9.40 5.14 -0.33
N SER A 88 -9.35 3.93 0.23
CA SER A 88 -10.39 3.43 1.12
C SER A 88 -10.61 4.31 2.36
N LYS A 89 -9.55 4.96 2.86
CA LYS A 89 -9.59 5.88 4.01
C LYS A 89 -10.14 7.24 3.63
N VAL A 90 -9.80 7.76 2.46
CA VAL A 90 -10.37 9.02 2.00
C VAL A 90 -11.84 8.86 1.61
N PHE A 91 -12.25 7.76 0.99
CA PHE A 91 -13.68 7.51 0.74
C PHE A 91 -14.49 7.30 2.04
N ALA A 92 -13.87 6.98 3.17
CA ALA A 92 -14.52 6.96 4.47
C ALA A 92 -14.73 8.37 5.07
N GLU A 93 -13.98 9.38 4.60
CA GLU A 93 -14.06 10.79 5.05
C GLU A 93 -14.57 11.74 3.94
N GLY A 94 -14.87 11.22 2.75
CA GLY A 94 -15.23 11.98 1.54
C GLY A 94 -14.03 12.24 0.63
N PRO A 95 -14.20 12.27 -0.72
CA PRO A 95 -13.09 12.40 -1.67
C PRO A 95 -12.24 13.64 -1.38
N PRO A 96 -10.90 13.60 -1.57
CA PRO A 96 -10.08 14.79 -1.34
C PRO A 96 -10.45 15.84 -2.39
N ASP A 97 -10.43 17.13 -2.02
CA ASP A 97 -10.91 18.24 -2.87
C ASP A 97 -10.26 18.27 -4.28
N LYS A 98 -9.06 17.69 -4.46
CA LYS A 98 -8.41 17.57 -5.78
C LYS A 98 -9.08 16.58 -6.75
N PHE A 99 -9.93 15.67 -6.27
CA PHE A 99 -10.77 14.79 -7.09
C PHE A 99 -12.23 15.28 -7.15
N ARG A 100 -12.52 16.46 -6.57
CA ARG A 100 -13.81 17.11 -6.69
C ARG A 100 -13.83 17.82 -8.03
N GLU A 101 -14.52 17.24 -9.01
CA GLU A 101 -14.76 17.90 -10.30
C GLU A 101 -15.30 19.34 -10.04
N PRO A 102 -14.65 20.39 -10.55
CA PRO A 102 -15.12 21.77 -10.35
C PRO A 102 -16.36 21.99 -11.21
N GLY A 103 -17.53 21.63 -10.71
CA GLY A 103 -18.78 21.89 -11.44
C GLY A 103 -20.04 21.18 -10.97
N ARG A 104 -19.97 20.09 -10.20
CA ARG A 104 -21.20 19.53 -9.63
C ARG A 104 -21.57 20.26 -8.34
N LYS A 105 -22.35 21.33 -8.50
CA LYS A 105 -23.33 21.70 -7.47
C LYS A 105 -24.12 20.44 -7.17
N ALA A 106 -23.94 19.88 -5.97
CA ALA A 106 -24.86 18.88 -5.47
C ALA A 106 -26.23 19.57 -5.40
N ARG A 107 -27.08 19.30 -6.39
CA ARG A 107 -28.51 19.54 -6.28
C ARG A 107 -29.01 18.56 -5.23
N TRP A 108 -28.90 18.96 -3.98
CA TRP A 108 -29.80 18.46 -2.95
C TRP A 108 -31.15 19.10 -3.26
N ALA A 109 -32.01 18.32 -3.92
CA ALA A 109 -33.41 18.64 -3.99
C ALA A 109 -33.98 18.50 -2.58
N LEU A 110 -34.61 19.59 -2.13
CA LEU A 110 -35.61 19.77 -1.08
C LEU A 110 -35.73 18.67 -0.01
#